data_AF-A0A210Q1V8-F1
#
_entry.id   AF-A0A210Q1V8-F1
#
_cell.length_a   1.000
_cell.length_b   1.000
_cell.length_c   1.000
_cell.angle_alpha   90.00
_cell.angle_beta   90.00
_cell.angle_gamma   90.00
#
_symmetry.space_group_name_H-M   'P 1'
#
loop_
_entity.id
_entity.type
_entity.pdbx_description
1 polymer ?
#
loop_
_entity_poly.entity_id
_entity_poly.type
_entity_poly.pdbx_seq_one_letter_code
_entity_poly.pdbx_strand_id
1 'polypeptide(L)'
;MCPCLCNVSSSNSKNLTHEALVELVKELAKELTVNKKETSISKRKLISVGDERQSAETIGFIGVLALCVPVLLIVSFDLINLWSFRKQNN
;
A
#
# COMPACT_ATOMS: atom_id res chain seq x y z
N MET A 1 12.89 -9.63 -12.76
CA MET A 1 13.89 -8.72 -13.37
C MET A 1 13.92 -9.00 -14.86
N CYS A 2 13.65 -8.00 -15.70
CA CYS A 2 13.68 -8.14 -17.16
C CYS A 2 15.02 -7.60 -17.66
N PRO A 3 15.84 -8.38 -18.38
CA PRO A 3 17.03 -7.85 -19.02
C PRO A 3 16.62 -7.05 -20.28
N CYS A 4 16.99 -5.78 -20.35
CA CYS A 4 16.80 -4.97 -21.55
C CYS A 4 17.95 -5.22 -22.53
N LEU A 5 17.63 -5.71 -23.74
CA LEU A 5 18.55 -5.70 -24.87
C LEU A 5 18.53 -4.30 -25.50
N CYS A 6 19.57 -3.50 -25.26
CA CYS A 6 19.82 -2.32 -26.06
C CYS A 6 20.51 -2.76 -27.35
N ASN A 7 19.75 -2.85 -28.45
CA ASN A 7 20.32 -3.07 -29.78
C ASN A 7 21.02 -1.80 -30.25
N VAL A 8 22.33 -1.68 -29.98
CA VAL A 8 23.17 -0.60 -30.51
C VAL A 8 23.50 -0.91 -31.98
N SER A 9 22.52 -0.74 -32.87
CA SER A 9 22.77 -0.79 -34.31
C SER A 9 23.29 0.56 -34.79
N SER A 10 24.60 0.59 -35.00
CA SER A 10 25.31 1.19 -36.12
C SER A 10 25.05 2.67 -36.45
N SER A 11 26.06 3.49 -36.16
CA SER A 11 26.55 4.63 -36.94
C SER A 11 25.79 4.90 -38.26
N ASN A 12 24.75 5.72 -38.18
CA ASN A 12 24.29 6.50 -39.33
C ASN A 12 24.12 7.94 -38.85
N SER A 13 25.19 8.73 -38.95
CA SER A 13 25.18 10.17 -38.70
C SER A 13 24.35 10.85 -39.79
N LYS A 14 23.04 10.76 -39.67
CA LYS A 14 22.13 11.65 -40.37
C LYS A 14 22.45 13.05 -39.85
N ASN A 15 22.90 13.95 -40.72
CA ASN A 15 23.05 15.37 -40.43
C ASN A 15 21.65 15.98 -40.19
N LEU A 16 21.03 15.68 -39.05
CA LEU A 16 19.85 16.38 -38.60
C LEU A 16 20.29 17.78 -38.19
N THR A 17 19.68 18.79 -38.78
CA THR A 17 19.77 20.16 -38.27
C THR A 17 19.39 20.18 -36.79
N HIS A 18 20.11 20.98 -36.01
CA HIS A 18 19.96 21.07 -34.55
C HIS A 18 18.48 21.27 -34.13
N GLU A 19 17.70 21.99 -34.95
CA GLU A 19 16.29 22.25 -34.70
C GLU A 19 15.42 20.99 -34.79
N ALA A 20 15.63 20.15 -35.81
CA ALA A 20 14.91 18.89 -35.99
C ALA A 20 15.23 17.88 -34.88
N LEU A 21 16.47 17.91 -34.36
CA LEU A 21 16.87 17.06 -33.23
C LEU A 21 16.13 17.48 -31.94
N VAL A 22 16.05 18.78 -31.67
CA VAL A 22 15.36 19.31 -30.49
C VAL A 22 13.86 19.02 -30.54
N GLU A 23 13.25 19.09 -31.73
CA GLU A 23 11.84 18.76 -31.92
C GLU A 23 11.56 17.28 -31.64
N LEU A 24 12.36 16.37 -32.18
CA LEU A 24 12.25 14.93 -31.92
C LEU A 24 12.43 14.60 -30.43
N VAL A 25 13.42 15.22 -29.76
CA VAL A 25 13.62 15.00 -28.31
C VAL A 25 12.42 15.50 -27.50
N LYS A 26 11.81 16.63 -27.89
CA LYS A 26 10.60 17.15 -27.23
C LYS A 26 9.40 16.24 -27.43
N GLU A 27 9.23 15.71 -28.64
CA GLU A 27 8.13 14.79 -28.96
C GLU A 27 8.27 13.47 -28.18
N LEU A 28 9.48 12.88 -28.19
CA LEU A 28 9.79 11.70 -27.40
C LEU A 28 9.60 11.94 -25.90
N ALA A 29 10.10 13.06 -25.37
CA ALA A 29 9.92 13.41 -23.96
C ALA A 29 8.43 13.54 -23.60
N LYS A 30 7.61 14.09 -24.50
CA LYS A 30 6.15 14.21 -24.31
C LYS A 30 5.46 12.85 -24.32
N GLU A 31 5.83 11.96 -25.23
CA GLU A 31 5.27 10.60 -25.32
C GLU A 31 5.68 9.70 -24.15
N LEU A 32 6.93 9.84 -23.69
CA LEU A 32 7.49 9.09 -22.57
C LEU A 32 7.12 9.68 -21.20
N THR A 33 6.55 10.88 -21.14
CA THR A 33 6.11 11.49 -19.88
C THR A 33 4.84 10.79 -19.38
N VAL A 34 5.02 9.86 -18.44
CA VAL A 34 3.91 9.20 -17.77
C VAL A 34 3.18 10.19 -16.84
N ASN A 35 1.87 10.29 -17.00
CA ASN A 35 1.03 11.08 -16.10
C ASN A 35 1.06 10.47 -14.68
N LYS A 36 1.76 11.14 -13.76
CA LYS A 36 1.95 10.68 -12.38
C LYS A 36 0.62 10.43 -11.65
N LYS A 37 -0.45 11.15 -12.00
CA LYS A 37 -1.78 11.00 -11.39
C LYS A 37 -2.50 9.73 -11.83
N GLU A 38 -2.20 9.22 -13.02
CA GLU A 38 -2.87 8.04 -13.57
C GLU A 38 -2.13 6.73 -13.29
N THR A 39 -0.95 6.81 -12.68
CA THR A 39 -0.17 5.62 -12.32
C THR A 39 -0.95 4.70 -11.38
N SER A 40 -0.72 3.39 -11.51
CA SER A 40 -1.34 2.38 -10.64
C SER A 40 -1.00 2.59 -9.16
N ILE A 41 0.15 3.17 -8.86
CA ILE A 41 0.58 3.51 -7.49
C ILE A 41 -0.25 4.67 -6.95
N SER A 42 -0.38 5.76 -7.70
CA SER A 42 -1.23 6.90 -7.31
C SER A 42 -2.69 6.48 -7.14
N LYS A 43 -3.23 5.65 -8.05
CA LYS A 43 -4.58 5.09 -7.93
C LYS A 43 -4.73 4.23 -6.67
N ARG A 44 -3.80 3.29 -6.43
CA ARG A 44 -3.79 2.41 -5.24
C ARG A 44 -3.64 3.16 -3.92
N LYS A 45 -3.02 4.33 -3.91
CA LYS A 45 -2.91 5.18 -2.72
C LYS A 45 -4.24 5.83 -2.33
N LEU A 46 -5.09 6.14 -3.30
CA LEU A 46 -6.38 6.82 -3.08
C LEU A 46 -7.52 5.86 -2.72
N ILE A 47 -7.30 4.56 -2.93
CA ILE A 47 -8.27 3.52 -2.60
C ILE A 47 -7.79 2.78 -1.35
N SER A 48 -8.62 2.74 -0.31
CA SER A 48 -8.40 1.83 0.82
C SER A 48 -8.85 0.45 0.36
N VAL A 49 -7.94 -0.26 -0.30
CA VAL A 49 -8.13 -1.68 -0.65
C VAL A 49 -7.58 -2.50 0.51
N GLY A 50 -8.34 -3.50 0.95
CA GLY A 50 -7.90 -4.44 1.96
C GLY A 50 -6.57 -5.08 1.56
N ASP A 51 -5.62 -5.11 2.48
CA ASP A 51 -4.34 -5.77 2.27
C ASP A 51 -4.54 -7.28 2.55
N GLU A 52 -4.53 -8.10 1.50
CA GLU A 52 -4.66 -9.58 1.58
C GLU A 52 -3.43 -10.23 2.23
N ARG A 53 -2.36 -9.45 2.51
CA ARG A 53 -1.18 -10.00 3.16
C ARG A 53 -1.55 -10.53 4.54
N GLN A 54 -1.21 -11.79 4.79
CA GLN A 54 -1.44 -12.48 6.06
C GLN A 54 -0.93 -11.71 7.30
N SER A 55 0.13 -10.89 7.13
CA SER A 55 0.65 -10.03 8.18
C SER A 55 -0.31 -8.90 8.59
N ALA A 56 -1.09 -8.36 7.66
CA ALA A 56 -2.07 -7.30 7.93
C ALA A 56 -3.30 -7.84 8.70
N GLU A 57 -3.74 -9.06 8.39
CA GLU A 57 -4.81 -9.73 9.13
C GLU A 57 -4.38 -10.06 10.56
N THR A 58 -3.19 -10.63 10.72
CA THR A 58 -2.65 -11.05 12.02
C THR A 58 -2.48 -9.87 12.97
N ILE A 59 -1.95 -8.74 12.50
CA ILE A 59 -1.75 -7.55 13.35
C ILE A 59 -3.07 -6.91 13.77
N GLY A 60 -4.09 -6.94 12.90
CA GLY A 60 -5.45 -6.50 13.23
C GLY A 60 -6.06 -7.34 14.34
N PHE A 61 -5.97 -8.67 14.24
CA PHE A 61 -6.51 -9.59 15.25
C PHE A 61 -5.85 -9.42 16.63
N ILE A 62 -4.51 -9.27 16.67
CA ILE A 62 -3.76 -9.02 17.90
C ILE A 62 -4.21 -7.72 18.57
N GLY A 63 -4.45 -6.67 17.77
CA GLY A 63 -4.97 -5.40 18.28
C GLY A 63 -6.35 -5.54 18.92
N VAL A 64 -7.27 -6.29 18.29
CA VAL A 64 -8.60 -6.55 18.85
C VAL A 64 -8.50 -7.32 20.17
N LEU A 65 -7.68 -8.37 20.22
CA LEU A 65 -7.46 -9.12 21.46
C LEU A 65 -6.90 -8.25 22.58
N ALA A 66 -5.90 -7.40 22.27
CA ALA A 66 -5.28 -6.51 23.25
C ALA A 66 -6.29 -5.52 23.86
N LEU A 67 -7.31 -5.10 23.11
CA LEU A 67 -8.37 -4.21 23.60
C LEU A 67 -9.46 -4.96 24.36
N CYS A 68 -9.91 -6.12 23.87
CA CYS A 68 -11.03 -6.85 24.46
C CYS A 68 -10.68 -7.60 25.74
N VAL A 69 -9.51 -8.24 25.81
CA VAL A 69 -9.10 -9.08 26.95
C VAL A 69 -9.10 -8.33 28.30
N PRO A 70 -8.46 -7.16 28.45
CA PRO A 70 -8.44 -6.49 29.75
C PRO A 70 -9.83 -6.04 30.21
N VAL A 71 -10.68 -5.58 29.29
CA VAL A 71 -12.06 -5.19 29.60
C VAL A 71 -12.87 -6.38 30.09
N LEU A 72 -12.79 -7.52 29.39
CA LEU A 72 -13.48 -8.74 29.80
C LEU A 72 -12.99 -9.26 31.15
N LEU A 73 -11.69 -9.15 31.45
CA LEU A 73 -11.15 -9.51 32.75
C LEU A 73 -11.73 -8.65 33.87
N ILE A 74 -11.74 -7.33 33.72
CA ILE A 74 -12.29 -6.43 34.74
C ILE A 74 -13.78 -6.73 34.98
N VAL A 75 -14.56 -6.86 33.91
CA VAL A 75 -16.00 -7.15 34.00
C VAL A 75 -16.26 -8.52 34.62
N SER A 76 -15.47 -9.55 34.29
CA SER A 76 -15.64 -10.89 34.86
C SER A 76 -15.29 -10.94 36.34
N PHE A 77 -14.25 -10.24 36.79
CA PHE A 77 -13.95 -10.12 38.22
C PHE A 77 -15.08 -9.44 39.01
N ASP A 78 -15.66 -8.36 38.46
CA ASP A 78 -16.78 -7.66 39.11
C ASP A 78 -18.04 -8.54 39.19
N LEU A 79 -18.36 -9.25 38.09
CA LEU A 79 -19.47 -10.20 38.05
C LEU A 79 -19.32 -11.33 39.06
N ILE A 80 -18.11 -11.89 39.21
CA ILE A 80 -17.84 -12.95 40.19
C ILE A 80 -18.06 -12.43 41.63
N ASN A 81 -17.56 -11.22 41.93
CA ASN A 81 -17.74 -10.60 43.24
C ASN A 81 -19.21 -10.33 43.54
N LEU A 82 -19.95 -9.76 42.57
CA LEU A 82 -21.38 -9.49 42.73
C LEU A 82 -22.18 -10.79 42.94
N TRP A 83 -21.84 -11.85 42.21
CA TRP A 83 -22.51 -13.14 42.33
C TRP A 83 -22.23 -13.82 43.67
N SER A 84 -20.98 -13.73 44.15
CA SER A 84 -20.58 -14.22 45.48
C SER A 84 -21.30 -13.47 46.60
N PHE A 85 -21.38 -12.14 46.50
CA PHE A 85 -22.10 -11.31 47.46
C PHE A 85 -23.60 -11.64 47.46
N ARG A 86 -24.21 -11.78 46.29
CA ARG A 86 -25.63 -12.15 46.16
C ARG A 86 -25.93 -13.53 46.75
N LYS A 87 -24.99 -14.48 46.63
CA LYS A 87 -25.12 -15.83 47.21
C LYS A 87 -25.03 -15.85 48.74
N GLN A 88 -24.29 -14.95 49.37
CA GLN A 88 -24.27 -14.84 50.84
C GLN A 88 -25.51 -14.16 51.41
N ASN A 89 -26.15 -13.27 50.64
CA ASN A 89 -27.28 -12.45 51.09
C ASN A 89 -28.67 -13.07 50.79
N ASN A 90 -28.72 -14.33 50.36
CA ASN A 90 -29.94 -15.07 50.03
C ASN A 90 -29.89 -16.47 50.64
#